data_AF-A0A087JYR5-F1
#
_entry.id   AF-A0A087JYR5-F1
#
_cell.length_a   1.000
_cell.length_b   1.000
_cell.length_c   1.000
_cell.angle_alpha   90.00
_cell.angle_beta   90.00
_cell.angle_gamma   90.00
#
_symmetry.space_group_name_H-M   'P 1'
#
loop_
_entity.id
_entity.type
_entity.pdbx_description
1 polymer ?
#
loop_
_entity_poly.entity_id
_entity_poly.type
_entity_poly.pdbx_seq_one_letter_code
_entity_poly.pdbx_strand_id
1 'polypeptide(L)'
;MYVAQVLGVAGAYYLAGRLGLMRQVVIDGAVVTPLWPPTGIALAALLCLGVRVWPGIALGTLVTVTEIGDAFTVSRLAIMLGNTVAPLAAYALLRRVGFRNELARLRDGVCLVFLGAFAGMLISATIGSFTLLLDDKVPPGRFWLVWASWWAGDAMGVLVVTPVLLVLRGARWPRRNDRWLEASVLAVAVVVMSLIATRSSLSMIYVVFPVIIWSALRFQLPGSAPCALVVSVLAILAGTDALGPFAGHSLMEIMANLSLLNGCVALTALLLGAIVAEHKNIRRETEYAVEELEALVEQLAPLSGPDSGRYEDRPRRHGPLDGGPHPDDP
;
A
#
# COMPACT_ATOMS: atom_id res chain seq x y z
N MET A 1 9.55 19.14 -18.60
CA MET A 1 8.98 18.38 -17.47
C MET A 1 8.71 16.92 -17.82
N TYR A 2 8.00 16.62 -18.92
CA TYR A 2 7.70 15.23 -19.35
C TYR A 2 8.94 14.34 -19.55
N VAL A 3 9.93 14.80 -20.32
CA VAL A 3 11.17 14.04 -20.57
C VAL A 3 11.90 13.71 -19.27
N ALA A 4 11.95 14.64 -18.32
CA ALA A 4 12.57 14.40 -17.01
C ALA A 4 11.81 13.33 -16.20
N GLN A 5 10.47 13.28 -16.29
CA GLN A 5 9.68 12.21 -15.65
C GLN A 5 9.97 10.85 -16.28
N VAL A 6 10.04 10.78 -17.62
CA VAL A 6 10.37 9.55 -18.36
C VAL A 6 11.77 9.04 -17.99
N LEU A 7 12.78 9.93 -18.01
CA LEU A 7 14.15 9.58 -17.64
C LEU A 7 14.26 9.22 -16.16
N GLY A 8 13.54 9.91 -15.27
CA GLY A 8 13.49 9.59 -13.85
C GLY A 8 12.90 8.21 -13.58
N VAL A 9 11.81 7.83 -14.27
CA VAL A 9 11.23 6.49 -14.17
C VAL A 9 12.16 5.43 -14.74
N ALA A 10 12.80 5.70 -15.89
CA ALA A 10 13.78 4.79 -16.48
C ALA A 10 14.98 4.53 -15.54
N GLY A 11 15.54 5.61 -14.98
CA GLY A 11 16.65 5.53 -14.02
C GLY A 11 16.25 4.80 -12.73
N ALA A 12 15.07 5.10 -12.17
CA ALA A 12 14.58 4.41 -10.99
C ALA A 12 14.34 2.92 -11.23
N TYR A 13 13.72 2.56 -12.37
CA TYR A 13 13.51 1.18 -12.79
C TYR A 13 14.85 0.44 -12.93
N TYR A 14 15.80 1.04 -13.65
CA TYR A 14 17.12 0.46 -13.89
C TYR A 14 17.92 0.26 -12.59
N LEU A 15 18.01 1.30 -11.74
CA LEU A 15 18.74 1.21 -10.47
C LEU A 15 18.13 0.15 -9.55
N ALA A 16 16.81 0.08 -9.49
CA ALA A 16 16.11 -0.93 -8.71
C ALA A 16 16.28 -2.34 -9.28
N GLY A 17 16.37 -2.45 -10.61
CA GLY A 17 16.66 -3.71 -11.30
C GLY A 17 18.07 -4.17 -10.97
N ARG A 18 19.05 -3.27 -11.04
CA ARG A 18 20.43 -3.53 -10.66
C ARG A 18 20.56 -3.95 -9.18
N LEU A 19 19.83 -3.30 -8.27
CA LEU A 19 19.77 -3.69 -6.86
C LEU A 19 19.15 -5.09 -6.67
N GLY A 20 18.08 -5.41 -7.40
CA GLY A 20 17.48 -6.75 -7.40
C GLY A 20 18.44 -7.81 -7.94
N LEU A 21 19.19 -7.46 -9.00
CA LEU A 21 20.18 -8.33 -9.65
C LEU A 21 21.45 -8.53 -8.83
N MET A 22 21.83 -7.60 -7.94
CA MET A 22 22.95 -7.80 -6.99
C MET A 22 22.74 -9.02 -6.07
N ARG A 23 21.49 -9.45 -5.87
CA ARG A 23 21.11 -10.64 -5.10
C ARG A 23 20.32 -11.63 -5.96
N GLN A 24 20.63 -11.69 -7.25
CA GLN A 24 20.02 -12.64 -8.15
C GLN A 24 20.30 -14.08 -7.74
N VAL A 25 19.26 -14.91 -7.83
CA VAL A 25 19.39 -16.35 -7.72
C VAL A 25 19.23 -16.92 -9.12
N VAL A 26 20.25 -17.64 -9.59
CA VAL A 26 20.22 -18.29 -10.89
C VAL A 26 19.67 -19.70 -10.70
N ILE A 27 18.49 -19.97 -11.26
CA ILE A 27 17.89 -21.31 -11.32
C ILE A 27 18.02 -21.78 -12.76
N ASP A 28 18.92 -22.73 -13.02
CA ASP A 28 19.08 -23.38 -14.33
C ASP A 28 19.25 -22.41 -15.51
N GLY A 29 20.04 -21.34 -15.33
CA GLY A 29 20.28 -20.32 -16.36
C GLY A 29 19.22 -19.22 -16.43
N ALA A 30 18.10 -19.34 -15.72
CA ALA A 30 17.14 -18.26 -15.51
C ALA A 30 17.51 -17.45 -14.25
N VAL A 31 17.79 -16.17 -14.44
CA VAL A 31 17.94 -15.20 -13.36
C VAL A 31 16.56 -14.93 -12.77
N VAL A 32 16.29 -15.42 -11.56
CA VAL A 32 15.01 -15.17 -10.88
C VAL A 32 15.27 -14.54 -9.51
N THR A 33 14.53 -13.47 -9.22
CA THR A 33 14.63 -12.73 -7.97
C THR A 33 13.36 -12.94 -7.15
N PRO A 34 13.43 -13.29 -5.84
CA PRO A 34 12.24 -13.41 -4.98
C PRO A 34 11.43 -12.12 -4.83
N LEU A 35 12.04 -10.98 -5.16
CA LEU A 35 11.45 -9.66 -5.17
C LEU A 35 12.04 -8.92 -6.36
N TRP A 36 11.18 -8.43 -7.26
CA TRP A 36 11.58 -7.58 -8.37
C TRP A 36 11.07 -6.15 -8.17
N PRO A 37 11.84 -5.28 -7.47
CA PRO A 37 11.45 -3.90 -7.19
C PRO A 37 11.04 -3.05 -8.41
N PRO A 38 11.63 -3.21 -9.61
CA PRO A 38 11.27 -2.42 -10.77
C PRO A 38 9.79 -2.45 -11.13
N THR A 39 9.14 -3.62 -10.99
CA THR A 39 7.71 -3.78 -11.31
C THR A 39 6.84 -2.94 -10.37
N GLY A 40 7.19 -2.89 -9.08
CA GLY A 40 6.50 -2.01 -8.12
C GLY A 40 6.72 -0.53 -8.40
N ILE A 41 7.94 -0.15 -8.79
CA ILE A 41 8.24 1.23 -9.22
C ILE A 41 7.45 1.59 -10.48
N ALA A 42 7.37 0.69 -11.46
CA ALA A 42 6.63 0.88 -12.68
C ALA A 42 5.14 1.14 -12.41
N LEU A 43 4.50 0.29 -11.59
CA LEU A 43 3.10 0.50 -11.23
C LEU A 43 2.89 1.77 -10.40
N ALA A 44 3.75 2.03 -9.41
CA ALA A 44 3.69 3.25 -8.61
C ALA A 44 3.82 4.50 -9.49
N ALA A 45 4.77 4.51 -10.43
CA ALA A 45 4.97 5.61 -11.36
C ALA A 45 3.76 5.84 -12.25
N LEU A 46 3.11 4.78 -12.76
CA LEU A 46 1.88 4.89 -13.53
C LEU A 46 0.72 5.46 -12.71
N LEU A 47 0.54 4.99 -11.46
CA LEU A 47 -0.49 5.49 -10.55
C LEU A 47 -0.25 6.96 -10.16
N CYS A 48 1.02 7.36 -10.00
CA CYS A 48 1.45 8.66 -9.54
C CYS A 48 1.53 9.73 -10.64
N LEU A 49 2.08 9.38 -11.79
CA LEU A 49 2.42 10.30 -12.88
C LEU A 49 1.51 10.10 -14.10
N GLY A 50 0.65 9.06 -14.07
CA GLY A 50 -0.26 8.70 -15.14
C GLY A 50 0.39 7.83 -16.22
N VAL A 51 -0.42 7.37 -17.17
CA VAL A 51 0.01 6.45 -18.24
C VAL A 51 1.14 7.00 -19.12
N ARG A 52 1.32 8.32 -19.18
CA ARG A 52 2.28 8.98 -20.06
C ARG A 52 3.74 8.58 -19.79
N VAL A 53 4.08 8.13 -18.58
CA VAL A 53 5.47 7.75 -18.23
C VAL A 53 5.87 6.36 -18.69
N TRP A 54 4.97 5.62 -19.36
CA TRP A 54 5.24 4.27 -19.86
C TRP A 54 6.53 4.11 -20.70
N PRO A 55 6.97 5.09 -21.52
CA PRO A 55 8.22 4.93 -22.25
C PRO A 55 9.42 4.83 -21.30
N GLY A 56 9.34 5.42 -20.11
CA GLY A 56 10.37 5.31 -19.08
C GLY A 56 10.50 3.88 -18.55
N ILE A 57 9.39 3.16 -18.42
CA ILE A 57 9.37 1.75 -18.01
C ILE A 57 10.02 0.89 -19.10
N ALA A 58 9.64 1.12 -20.36
CA ALA A 58 10.23 0.41 -21.50
C ALA A 58 11.75 0.65 -21.59
N LEU A 59 12.19 1.91 -21.50
CA LEU A 59 13.61 2.28 -21.52
C LEU A 59 14.37 1.67 -20.34
N GLY A 60 13.84 1.79 -19.12
CA GLY A 60 14.47 1.20 -17.93
C GLY A 60 14.60 -0.32 -18.05
N THR A 61 13.55 -0.98 -18.54
CA THR A 61 13.57 -2.44 -18.78
C THR A 61 14.60 -2.80 -19.84
N LEU A 62 14.65 -2.06 -20.94
CA LEU A 62 15.59 -2.28 -22.03
C LEU A 62 17.03 -2.25 -21.53
N VAL A 63 17.40 -1.19 -20.79
CA VAL A 63 18.74 -1.03 -20.23
C VAL A 63 19.07 -2.19 -19.28
N THR A 64 18.15 -2.54 -18.37
CA THR A 64 18.34 -3.66 -17.44
C THR A 64 18.55 -4.99 -18.16
N VAL A 65 17.77 -5.29 -19.19
CA VAL A 65 17.86 -6.56 -19.94
C VAL A 65 19.11 -6.60 -20.83
N THR A 66 19.59 -5.45 -21.32
CA THR A 66 20.83 -5.38 -22.11
C THR A 66 22.09 -5.61 -21.29
N GLU A 67 22.11 -5.25 -20.00
CA GLU A 67 23.29 -5.50 -19.14
C GLU A 67 23.51 -6.98 -18.81
N ILE A 68 22.48 -7.82 -18.96
CA ILE A 68 22.54 -9.25 -18.61
C ILE A 68 23.23 -10.08 -19.73
N GLY A 69 23.71 -9.47 -20.84
CA GLY A 69 24.66 -10.12 -21.77
C GLY A 69 24.80 -9.47 -23.14
N ASP A 70 25.57 -10.10 -24.04
CA ASP A 70 26.28 -9.39 -25.12
C ASP A 70 25.47 -9.00 -26.39
N ALA A 71 24.30 -9.60 -26.68
CA ALA A 71 23.58 -9.34 -27.95
C ALA A 71 22.07 -9.08 -27.81
N PHE A 72 21.55 -8.16 -28.63
CA PHE A 72 20.13 -7.81 -28.70
C PHE A 72 19.32 -8.88 -29.44
N THR A 73 18.56 -9.70 -28.72
CA THR A 73 17.75 -10.80 -29.28
C THR A 73 16.26 -10.43 -29.31
N VAL A 74 15.50 -11.04 -30.24
CA VAL A 74 14.01 -10.98 -30.29
C VAL A 74 13.38 -11.29 -28.92
N SER A 75 13.99 -12.20 -28.20
CA SER A 75 13.58 -12.66 -26.88
C SER A 75 13.71 -11.58 -25.80
N ARG A 76 14.71 -10.71 -25.91
CA ARG A 76 14.83 -9.54 -25.02
C ARG A 76 13.76 -8.49 -25.31
N LEU A 77 13.40 -8.30 -26.57
CA LEU A 77 12.26 -7.45 -26.94
C LEU A 77 10.96 -7.99 -26.37
N ALA A 78 10.73 -9.30 -26.45
CA ALA A 78 9.55 -9.92 -25.86
C ALA A 78 9.48 -9.73 -24.33
N ILE A 79 10.59 -9.97 -23.62
CA ILE A 79 10.68 -9.72 -22.16
C ILE A 79 10.45 -8.23 -21.85
N MET A 80 11.07 -7.31 -22.60
CA MET A 80 10.86 -5.87 -22.45
C MET A 80 9.38 -5.50 -22.60
N LEU A 81 8.74 -6.02 -23.64
CA LEU A 81 7.31 -5.80 -23.89
C LEU A 81 6.46 -6.36 -22.75
N GLY A 82 6.73 -7.59 -22.29
CA GLY A 82 5.98 -8.20 -21.18
C GLY A 82 6.09 -7.39 -19.88
N ASN A 83 7.30 -6.99 -19.51
CA ASN A 83 7.56 -6.19 -18.31
C ASN A 83 7.05 -4.74 -18.41
N THR A 84 6.79 -4.23 -19.62
CA THR A 84 6.18 -2.91 -19.82
C THR A 84 4.64 -2.99 -19.83
N VAL A 85 4.09 -4.01 -20.52
CA VAL A 85 2.65 -4.20 -20.69
C VAL A 85 1.99 -4.65 -19.38
N ALA A 86 2.65 -5.48 -18.57
CA ALA A 86 2.09 -5.96 -17.32
C ALA A 86 1.71 -4.83 -16.33
N PRO A 87 2.61 -3.86 -15.99
CA PRO A 87 2.23 -2.71 -15.17
C PRO A 87 1.19 -1.80 -15.83
N LEU A 88 1.19 -1.67 -17.16
CA LEU A 88 0.18 -0.90 -17.89
C LEU A 88 -1.21 -1.53 -17.78
N ALA A 89 -1.31 -2.85 -17.93
CA ALA A 89 -2.54 -3.60 -17.77
C ALA A 89 -3.04 -3.52 -16.31
N ALA A 90 -2.15 -3.72 -15.34
CA ALA A 90 -2.44 -3.53 -13.92
C ALA A 90 -3.00 -2.12 -13.63
N TYR A 91 -2.33 -1.08 -14.14
CA TYR A 91 -2.81 0.30 -14.04
C TYR A 91 -4.19 0.47 -14.67
N ALA A 92 -4.42 -0.05 -15.88
CA ALA A 92 -5.72 0.05 -16.54
C ALA A 92 -6.85 -0.64 -15.75
N LEU A 93 -6.59 -1.83 -15.20
CA LEU A 93 -7.53 -2.56 -14.35
C LEU A 93 -7.87 -1.77 -13.07
N LEU A 94 -6.85 -1.24 -12.38
CA LEU A 94 -7.04 -0.43 -11.17
C LEU A 94 -7.83 0.85 -11.46
N ARG A 95 -7.57 1.52 -12.59
CA ARG A 95 -8.32 2.72 -12.99
C ARG A 95 -9.78 2.40 -13.30
N ARG A 96 -10.09 1.26 -13.93
CA ARG A 96 -11.47 0.85 -14.24
C ARG A 96 -12.33 0.63 -13.00
N VAL A 97 -11.73 0.18 -11.89
CA VAL A 97 -12.45 -0.03 -10.63
C VAL A 97 -12.50 1.20 -9.73
N GLY A 98 -11.93 2.34 -10.16
CA GLY A 98 -11.92 3.58 -9.39
C GLY A 98 -10.94 3.58 -8.22
N PHE A 99 -9.80 2.88 -8.36
CA PHE A 99 -8.75 2.78 -7.34
C PHE A 99 -8.25 4.16 -6.89
N ARG A 100 -8.09 4.32 -5.58
CA ARG A 100 -7.55 5.53 -4.95
C ARG A 100 -6.13 5.30 -4.42
N ASN A 101 -5.23 6.21 -4.80
CA ASN A 101 -3.80 6.11 -4.50
C ASN A 101 -3.47 6.26 -3.01
N GLU A 102 -4.37 6.85 -2.23
CA GLU A 102 -4.20 7.02 -0.79
C GLU A 102 -4.27 5.69 -0.03
N LEU A 103 -4.81 4.62 -0.66
CA LEU A 103 -5.01 3.31 -0.04
C LEU A 103 -5.73 3.40 1.32
N ALA A 104 -6.65 4.37 1.44
CA ALA A 104 -7.38 4.67 2.68
C ALA A 104 -8.61 3.76 2.88
N ARG A 105 -8.86 2.84 1.95
CA ARG A 105 -9.98 1.89 1.97
C ARG A 105 -9.44 0.48 1.81
N LEU A 106 -10.04 -0.48 2.52
CA LEU A 106 -9.74 -1.90 2.34
C LEU A 106 -9.92 -2.31 0.87
N ARG A 107 -10.95 -1.79 0.20
CA ARG A 107 -11.18 -2.04 -1.23
C ARG A 107 -9.98 -1.70 -2.10
N ASP A 108 -9.32 -0.58 -1.85
CA ASP A 108 -8.14 -0.18 -2.64
C ASP A 108 -6.98 -1.15 -2.39
N GLY A 109 -6.73 -1.53 -1.13
CA GLY A 109 -5.74 -2.56 -0.79
C GLY A 109 -6.00 -3.90 -1.48
N VAL A 110 -7.25 -4.39 -1.44
CA VAL A 110 -7.68 -5.62 -2.11
C VAL A 110 -7.51 -5.51 -3.63
N CYS A 111 -7.90 -4.39 -4.24
CA CYS A 111 -7.71 -4.17 -5.67
C CYS A 111 -6.22 -4.17 -6.06
N LEU A 112 -5.35 -3.53 -5.27
CA LEU A 112 -3.91 -3.54 -5.51
C LEU A 112 -3.34 -4.97 -5.48
N VAL A 113 -3.80 -5.78 -4.52
CA VAL A 113 -3.38 -7.18 -4.39
C VAL A 113 -3.83 -8.00 -5.60
N PHE A 114 -5.13 -8.07 -5.86
CA PHE A 114 -5.66 -9.01 -6.85
C PHE A 114 -5.51 -8.52 -8.28
N LEU A 115 -5.76 -7.23 -8.55
CA LEU A 115 -5.70 -6.67 -9.90
C LEU A 115 -4.29 -6.18 -10.24
N GLY A 116 -3.64 -5.51 -9.29
CA GLY A 116 -2.30 -4.95 -9.48
C GLY A 116 -1.22 -6.02 -9.50
N ALA A 117 -1.09 -6.77 -8.40
CA ALA A 117 -0.02 -7.75 -8.21
C ALA A 117 -0.33 -9.09 -8.87
N PHE A 118 -1.47 -9.72 -8.54
CA PHE A 118 -1.71 -11.10 -8.98
C PHE A 118 -2.12 -11.19 -10.45
N ALA A 119 -3.18 -10.49 -10.86
CA ALA A 119 -3.67 -10.56 -12.24
C ALA A 119 -2.74 -9.85 -13.23
N GLY A 120 -2.28 -8.65 -12.91
CA GLY A 120 -1.43 -7.86 -13.80
C GLY A 120 -0.12 -8.57 -14.16
N MET A 121 0.52 -9.23 -13.19
CA MET A 121 1.82 -9.86 -13.37
C MET A 121 1.77 -11.24 -14.03
N LEU A 122 0.56 -11.78 -14.29
CA LEU A 122 0.43 -12.96 -15.16
C LEU A 122 0.98 -12.68 -16.57
N ILE A 123 0.85 -11.44 -17.05
CA ILE A 123 1.29 -11.04 -18.38
C ILE A 123 2.82 -11.12 -18.49
N SER A 124 3.56 -10.53 -17.56
CA SER A 124 5.03 -10.54 -17.56
C SER A 124 5.57 -11.95 -17.38
N ALA A 125 5.05 -12.70 -16.41
CA ALA A 125 5.47 -14.07 -16.15
C ALA A 125 5.23 -15.00 -17.35
N THR A 126 4.08 -14.86 -18.03
CA THR A 126 3.74 -15.66 -19.21
C THR A 126 4.65 -15.32 -20.39
N ILE A 127 4.80 -14.03 -20.71
CA ILE A 127 5.64 -13.60 -21.84
C ILE A 127 7.11 -13.95 -21.57
N GLY A 128 7.62 -13.67 -20.37
CA GLY A 128 9.01 -13.94 -20.00
C GLY A 128 9.35 -15.42 -20.03
N SER A 129 8.54 -16.25 -19.38
CA SER A 129 8.81 -17.70 -19.29
C SER A 129 8.61 -18.41 -20.62
N PHE A 130 7.61 -18.02 -21.40
CA PHE A 130 7.39 -18.58 -22.73
C PHE A 130 8.52 -18.20 -23.69
N THR A 131 9.01 -16.98 -23.58
CA THR A 131 10.17 -16.53 -24.36
C THR A 131 11.43 -17.34 -24.01
N LEU A 132 11.68 -17.60 -22.72
CA LEU A 132 12.81 -18.45 -22.31
C LEU A 132 12.69 -19.90 -22.78
N LEU A 133 11.46 -20.42 -22.85
CA LEU A 133 11.18 -21.74 -23.39
C LEU A 133 11.48 -21.81 -24.89
N LEU A 134 11.08 -20.78 -25.65
CA LEU A 134 11.36 -20.71 -27.10
C LEU A 134 12.84 -20.50 -27.43
N ASP A 135 13.60 -19.90 -26.52
CA ASP A 135 15.05 -19.69 -26.64
C ASP A 135 15.88 -20.92 -26.25
N ASP A 136 15.24 -22.05 -25.92
CA ASP A 136 15.88 -23.26 -25.37
C ASP A 136 16.73 -23.00 -24.11
N LYS A 137 16.47 -21.87 -23.42
CA LYS A 137 17.15 -21.50 -22.17
C LYS A 137 16.61 -22.22 -20.96
N VAL A 138 15.36 -22.69 -21.02
CA VAL A 138 14.67 -23.40 -19.93
C VAL A 138 14.05 -24.68 -20.47
N PRO A 139 14.33 -25.85 -19.85
CA PRO A 139 13.69 -27.10 -20.23
C PRO A 139 12.16 -27.06 -20.04
N PRO A 140 11.35 -27.69 -20.91
CA PRO A 140 9.88 -27.70 -20.79
C PRO A 140 9.38 -28.19 -19.43
N GLY A 141 10.06 -29.18 -18.83
CA GLY A 141 9.72 -29.71 -17.51
C GLY A 141 9.87 -28.71 -16.35
N ARG A 142 10.59 -27.59 -16.55
CA ARG A 142 10.79 -26.53 -15.56
C ARG A 142 10.04 -25.24 -15.87
N PHE A 143 9.24 -25.23 -16.93
CA PHE A 143 8.45 -24.06 -17.33
C PHE A 143 7.62 -23.50 -16.17
N TRP A 144 6.85 -24.34 -15.49
CA TRP A 144 5.96 -23.90 -14.39
C TRP A 144 6.72 -23.36 -13.19
N LEU A 145 7.90 -23.89 -12.90
CA LEU A 145 8.74 -23.41 -11.81
C LEU A 145 9.26 -22.01 -12.12
N VAL A 146 9.78 -21.79 -13.33
CA VAL A 146 10.29 -20.48 -13.78
C VAL A 146 9.13 -19.48 -13.83
N TRP A 147 8.00 -19.87 -14.39
CA TRP A 147 6.79 -19.05 -14.46
C TRP A 147 6.29 -18.62 -13.08
N ALA A 148 6.16 -19.57 -12.14
CA ALA A 148 5.68 -19.27 -10.79
C ALA A 148 6.67 -18.37 -10.04
N SER A 149 7.97 -18.62 -10.19
CA SER A 149 9.01 -17.82 -9.53
C SER A 149 9.09 -16.40 -10.10
N TRP A 150 8.93 -16.24 -11.41
CA TRP A 150 8.86 -14.93 -12.06
C TRP A 150 7.64 -14.14 -11.63
N TRP A 151 6.47 -14.79 -11.68
CA TRP A 151 5.21 -14.21 -11.22
C TRP A 151 5.30 -13.77 -9.75
N ALA A 152 5.85 -14.62 -8.88
CA ALA A 152 6.02 -14.30 -7.47
C ALA A 152 6.93 -13.08 -7.28
N GLY A 153 8.07 -13.01 -7.96
CA GLY A 153 9.00 -11.88 -7.89
C GLY A 153 8.35 -10.55 -8.30
N ASP A 154 7.63 -10.54 -9.43
CA ASP A 154 6.91 -9.37 -9.93
C ASP A 154 5.77 -8.95 -9.00
N ALA A 155 4.96 -9.91 -8.53
CA ALA A 155 3.87 -9.66 -7.62
C ALA A 155 4.38 -9.09 -6.29
N MET A 156 5.47 -9.65 -5.72
CA MET A 156 6.09 -9.11 -4.51
C MET A 156 6.65 -7.70 -4.74
N GLY A 157 7.20 -7.43 -5.93
CA GLY A 157 7.60 -6.08 -6.34
C GLY A 157 6.44 -5.11 -6.20
N VAL A 158 5.26 -5.47 -6.73
CA VAL A 158 4.05 -4.66 -6.58
C VAL A 158 3.62 -4.52 -5.13
N LEU A 159 3.49 -5.63 -4.38
CA LEU A 159 2.92 -5.64 -3.04
C LEU A 159 3.80 -4.94 -1.99
N VAL A 160 5.11 -4.98 -2.16
CA VAL A 160 6.05 -4.44 -1.18
C VAL A 160 6.48 -3.02 -1.54
N VAL A 161 6.76 -2.75 -2.83
CA VAL A 161 7.36 -1.47 -3.24
C VAL A 161 6.30 -0.42 -3.58
N THR A 162 5.22 -0.79 -4.28
CA THR A 162 4.17 0.17 -4.69
C THR A 162 3.57 0.94 -3.50
N PRO A 163 3.15 0.29 -2.40
CA PRO A 163 2.51 0.98 -1.29
C PRO A 163 3.46 1.94 -0.58
N VAL A 164 4.73 1.56 -0.43
CA VAL A 164 5.76 2.44 0.16
C VAL A 164 5.90 3.72 -0.67
N LEU A 165 5.97 3.61 -2.00
CA LEU A 165 6.08 4.78 -2.87
C LEU A 165 4.81 5.66 -2.85
N LEU A 166 3.63 5.05 -2.78
CA LEU A 166 2.36 5.78 -2.65
C LEU A 166 2.29 6.53 -1.31
N VAL A 167 2.67 5.87 -0.22
CA VAL A 167 2.79 6.49 1.10
C VAL A 167 3.78 7.65 1.08
N LEU A 168 4.98 7.46 0.53
CA LEU A 168 6.01 8.51 0.51
C LEU A 168 5.56 9.76 -0.26
N ARG A 169 4.74 9.60 -1.30
CA ARG A 169 4.16 10.72 -2.04
C ARG A 169 3.05 11.44 -1.27
N GLY A 170 2.20 10.69 -0.57
CA GLY A 170 1.07 11.23 0.20
C GLY A 170 1.41 11.70 1.60
N ALA A 171 2.57 11.30 2.14
CA ALA A 171 2.98 11.57 3.50
C ALA A 171 3.22 13.07 3.71
N ARG A 172 2.32 13.72 4.44
CA ARG A 172 2.62 14.98 5.13
C ARG A 172 3.43 14.63 6.36
N TRP A 173 4.74 14.87 6.30
CA TRP A 173 5.67 14.49 7.37
C TRP A 173 5.19 15.10 8.70
N PRO A 174 5.11 14.32 9.80
CA PRO A 174 4.71 14.84 11.10
C PRO A 174 5.59 16.02 11.48
N ARG A 175 4.98 17.13 11.95
CA ARG A 175 5.72 18.24 12.55
C ARG A 175 6.65 17.70 13.64
N ARG A 176 7.88 18.22 13.65
CA ARG A 176 9.15 17.63 14.10
C ARG A 176 9.22 17.05 15.53
N ASN A 177 8.23 17.19 16.41
CA ASN A 177 8.50 17.03 17.85
C ASN A 177 8.08 15.73 18.55
N ASP A 178 6.93 15.07 18.28
CA ASP A 178 6.53 13.94 19.17
C ASP A 178 6.50 12.54 18.53
N ARG A 179 6.47 12.43 17.20
CA ARG A 179 6.30 11.12 16.52
C ARG A 179 7.57 10.54 15.92
N TRP A 180 8.65 11.32 15.84
CA TRP A 180 9.93 10.87 15.30
C TRP A 180 10.61 9.85 16.22
N LEU A 181 10.47 10.01 17.54
CA LEU A 181 10.96 9.05 18.51
C LEU A 181 10.23 7.71 18.37
N GLU A 182 8.89 7.71 18.35
CA GLU A 182 8.11 6.48 18.17
C GLU A 182 8.40 5.80 16.82
N ALA A 183 8.53 6.56 15.74
CA ALA A 183 8.87 6.02 14.42
C ALA A 183 10.29 5.43 14.37
N SER A 184 11.25 6.08 15.03
CA SER A 184 12.63 5.58 15.12
C SER A 184 12.71 4.32 15.98
N VAL A 185 12.01 4.28 17.12
CA VAL A 185 11.90 3.09 17.97
C VAL A 185 11.25 1.94 17.21
N LEU A 186 10.18 2.20 16.44
CA LEU A 186 9.56 1.19 15.60
C LEU A 186 10.53 0.67 14.53
N ALA A 187 11.25 1.56 13.83
CA ALA A 187 12.21 1.17 12.81
C ALA A 187 13.33 0.30 13.40
N VAL A 188 13.87 0.69 14.56
CA VAL A 188 14.88 -0.11 15.29
C VAL A 188 14.29 -1.45 15.72
N ALA A 189 13.09 -1.48 16.29
CA ALA A 189 12.44 -2.71 16.71
C ALA A 189 12.20 -3.67 15.54
N VAL A 190 11.75 -3.16 14.39
CA VAL A 190 11.56 -3.97 13.17
C VAL A 190 12.90 -4.55 12.72
N VAL A 191 13.95 -3.75 12.60
CA VAL A 191 15.26 -4.22 12.18
C VAL A 191 15.81 -5.28 13.14
N VAL A 192 15.79 -5.01 14.45
CA VAL A 192 16.29 -5.94 15.47
C VAL A 192 15.50 -7.25 15.45
N MET A 193 14.17 -7.17 15.46
CA MET A 193 13.31 -8.35 15.47
C MET A 193 13.41 -9.16 14.17
N SER A 194 13.53 -8.50 13.02
CA SER A 194 13.80 -9.17 11.74
C SER A 194 15.16 -9.84 11.72
N LEU A 195 16.20 -9.22 12.27
CA LEU A 195 17.53 -9.84 12.35
C LEU A 195 17.54 -11.05 13.30
N ILE A 196 16.85 -10.96 14.45
CA ILE A 196 16.70 -12.10 15.36
C ILE A 196 15.92 -13.22 14.67
N ALA A 197 14.81 -12.90 14.00
CA ALA A 197 13.96 -13.87 13.32
C ALA A 197 14.69 -14.60 12.16
N THR A 198 15.54 -13.89 11.42
CA THR A 198 16.24 -14.45 10.25
C THR A 198 17.58 -15.10 10.58
N ARG A 199 18.23 -14.75 11.69
CA ARG A 199 19.52 -15.35 12.09
C ARG A 199 19.43 -16.40 13.19
N SER A 200 18.29 -16.50 13.87
CA SER A 200 18.06 -17.55 14.86
C SER A 200 17.92 -18.92 14.19
N SER A 201 18.51 -19.94 14.78
CA SER A 201 18.36 -21.35 14.38
C SER A 201 16.96 -21.91 14.70
N LEU A 202 16.16 -21.21 15.50
CA LEU A 202 14.83 -21.65 15.96
C LEU A 202 13.68 -21.29 15.00
N SER A 203 13.94 -21.04 13.71
CA SER A 203 12.91 -20.74 12.69
C SER A 203 11.84 -19.72 13.13
N MET A 204 12.27 -18.63 13.79
CA MET A 204 11.39 -17.63 14.41
C MET A 204 10.81 -16.61 13.41
N ILE A 205 10.67 -16.97 12.14
CA ILE A 205 10.18 -16.08 11.07
C ILE A 205 8.82 -15.45 11.40
N TYR A 206 7.96 -16.14 12.17
CA TYR A 206 6.63 -15.67 12.54
C TYR A 206 6.62 -14.50 13.55
N VAL A 207 7.75 -14.24 14.23
CA VAL A 207 7.89 -13.13 15.19
C VAL A 207 7.74 -11.76 14.51
N VAL A 208 7.87 -11.73 13.19
CA VAL A 208 7.70 -10.52 12.39
C VAL A 208 6.24 -10.06 12.33
N PHE A 209 5.26 -10.97 12.38
CA PHE A 209 3.84 -10.62 12.28
C PHE A 209 3.36 -9.71 13.42
N PRO A 210 3.63 -9.98 14.70
CA PRO A 210 3.30 -9.06 15.79
C PRO A 210 3.81 -7.62 15.57
N VAL A 211 5.03 -7.47 15.03
CA VAL A 211 5.62 -6.15 14.76
C VAL A 211 4.90 -5.45 13.62
N ILE A 212 4.58 -6.17 12.54
CA ILE A 212 3.79 -5.64 11.42
C ILE A 212 2.39 -5.24 11.89
N ILE A 213 1.73 -6.09 12.68
CA ILE A 213 0.40 -5.81 13.24
C ILE A 213 0.45 -4.55 14.11
N TRP A 214 1.42 -4.46 15.01
CA TRP A 214 1.61 -3.29 15.85
C TRP A 214 1.83 -2.00 15.03
N SER A 215 2.70 -2.08 14.00
CA SER A 215 2.97 -0.95 13.10
C SER A 215 1.71 -0.48 12.37
N ALA A 216 0.87 -1.41 11.89
CA ALA A 216 -0.38 -1.12 11.21
C ALA A 216 -1.41 -0.48 12.16
N LEU A 217 -1.54 -0.98 13.39
CA LEU A 217 -2.47 -0.42 14.38
C LEU A 217 -2.09 1.02 14.77
N ARG A 218 -0.80 1.26 15.03
CA ARG A 218 -0.30 2.56 15.49
C ARG A 218 -0.22 3.58 14.35
N PHE A 219 0.42 3.20 13.25
CA PHE A 219 0.83 4.11 12.17
C PHE A 219 0.11 3.87 10.84
N GLN A 220 -0.87 2.96 10.78
CA GLN A 220 -1.62 2.61 9.56
C GLN A 220 -0.66 2.16 8.44
N LEU A 221 -1.07 2.33 7.19
CA LEU A 221 -0.27 2.03 6.02
C LEU A 221 1.09 2.77 5.97
N PRO A 222 1.22 4.05 6.39
CA PRO A 222 2.51 4.73 6.40
C PRO A 222 3.59 4.10 7.27
N GLY A 223 3.21 3.38 8.33
CA GLY A 223 4.16 2.61 9.14
C GLY A 223 4.30 1.17 8.68
N SER A 224 3.20 0.48 8.35
CA SER A 224 3.26 -0.95 8.04
C SER A 224 3.94 -1.26 6.70
N ALA A 225 3.74 -0.44 5.67
CA ALA A 225 4.33 -0.70 4.35
C ALA A 225 5.88 -0.63 4.36
N PRO A 226 6.54 0.39 4.95
CA PRO A 226 7.99 0.39 5.09
C PRO A 226 8.51 -0.76 5.95
N CYS A 227 7.79 -1.14 7.02
CA CYS A 227 8.17 -2.28 7.85
C CYS A 227 8.16 -3.59 7.04
N ALA A 228 7.11 -3.80 6.22
CA ALA A 228 7.03 -4.95 5.33
C ALA A 228 8.20 -4.98 4.33
N LEU A 229 8.57 -3.84 3.75
CA LEU A 229 9.74 -3.74 2.88
C LEU A 229 11.05 -4.13 3.57
N VAL A 230 11.29 -3.60 4.79
CA VAL A 230 12.49 -3.93 5.57
C VAL A 230 12.55 -5.43 5.88
N VAL A 231 11.42 -6.00 6.33
CA VAL A 231 11.29 -7.44 6.59
C VAL A 231 11.62 -8.24 5.33
N SER A 232 11.01 -7.90 4.20
CA SER A 232 11.22 -8.64 2.95
C SER A 232 12.67 -8.58 2.49
N VAL A 233 13.31 -7.42 2.57
CA VAL A 233 14.73 -7.27 2.23
C VAL A 233 15.60 -8.11 3.16
N LEU A 234 15.39 -8.05 4.48
CA LEU A 234 16.18 -8.83 5.44
C LEU A 234 15.96 -10.34 5.30
N ALA A 235 14.74 -10.77 5.02
CA ALA A 235 14.43 -12.17 4.75
C ALA A 235 15.15 -12.67 3.49
N ILE A 236 15.12 -11.89 2.41
CA ILE A 236 15.83 -12.22 1.16
C ILE A 236 17.33 -12.31 1.41
N LEU A 237 17.93 -11.36 2.14
CA LEU A 237 19.36 -11.40 2.48
C LEU A 237 19.72 -12.69 3.23
N ALA A 238 18.95 -13.03 4.28
CA ALA A 238 19.18 -14.26 5.04
C ALA A 238 18.96 -15.54 4.22
N GLY A 239 17.98 -15.55 3.32
CA GLY A 239 17.74 -16.67 2.40
C GLY A 239 18.89 -16.83 1.40
N THR A 240 19.43 -15.74 0.85
CA THR A 240 20.58 -15.80 -0.06
C THR A 240 21.87 -16.22 0.61
N ASP A 241 22.05 -15.86 1.88
CA ASP A 241 23.23 -16.26 2.67
C ASP A 241 23.04 -17.65 3.32
N ALA A 242 21.92 -18.33 3.07
CA ALA A 242 21.53 -19.62 3.66
C ALA A 242 21.60 -19.65 5.20
N LEU A 243 21.19 -18.56 5.83
CA LEU A 243 21.27 -18.38 7.29
C LEU A 243 19.96 -18.79 7.99
N GLY A 244 20.11 -19.25 9.24
CA GLY A 244 19.00 -19.47 10.17
C GLY A 244 17.93 -20.42 9.61
N PRO A 245 16.66 -19.98 9.46
CA PRO A 245 15.55 -20.81 8.96
C PRO A 245 15.71 -21.32 7.53
N PHE A 246 16.67 -20.77 6.77
CA PHE A 246 16.92 -21.12 5.37
C PHE A 246 18.13 -22.05 5.19
N ALA A 247 18.83 -22.39 6.28
CA ALA A 247 19.99 -23.26 6.24
C ALA A 247 19.60 -24.71 5.90
N GLY A 248 20.38 -25.36 5.03
CA GLY A 248 20.17 -26.76 4.65
C GLY A 248 19.00 -27.04 3.69
N HIS A 249 18.31 -26.00 3.24
CA HIS A 249 17.21 -26.10 2.28
C HIS A 249 17.68 -26.02 0.83
N SER A 250 16.90 -26.64 -0.07
CA SER A 250 17.14 -26.49 -1.50
C SER A 250 16.80 -25.07 -1.96
N LEU A 251 17.36 -24.64 -3.09
CA LEU A 251 17.08 -23.32 -3.66
C LEU A 251 15.58 -23.08 -3.90
N MET A 252 14.88 -24.13 -4.35
CA MET A 252 13.43 -24.11 -4.56
C MET A 252 12.67 -23.90 -3.25
N GLU A 253 13.06 -24.59 -2.18
CA GLU A 253 12.46 -24.43 -0.84
C GLU A 253 12.69 -23.02 -0.30
N ILE A 254 13.90 -22.47 -0.46
CA ILE A 254 14.21 -21.09 -0.06
C ILE A 254 13.34 -20.09 -0.83
N MET A 255 13.24 -20.22 -2.16
CA MET A 255 12.39 -19.35 -2.97
C MET A 255 10.91 -19.43 -2.60
N ALA A 256 10.39 -20.64 -2.38
CA ALA A 256 9.01 -20.86 -1.98
C ALA A 256 8.71 -20.24 -0.61
N ASN A 257 9.59 -20.48 0.37
CA ASN A 257 9.47 -19.92 1.71
C ASN A 257 9.56 -18.38 1.71
N LEU A 258 10.49 -17.81 0.95
CA LEU A 258 10.62 -16.35 0.81
C LEU A 258 9.39 -15.73 0.14
N SER A 259 8.89 -16.35 -0.93
CA SER A 259 7.71 -15.87 -1.65
C SER A 259 6.46 -15.90 -0.76
N LEU A 260 6.28 -16.98 0.00
CA LEU A 260 5.16 -17.13 0.92
C LEU A 260 5.26 -16.14 2.09
N LEU A 261 6.43 -16.02 2.71
CA LEU A 261 6.66 -15.08 3.80
C LEU A 261 6.41 -13.64 3.35
N ASN A 262 7.01 -13.22 2.24
CA ASN A 262 6.85 -11.87 1.69
C ASN A 262 5.40 -11.59 1.32
N GLY A 263 4.72 -12.58 0.73
CA GLY A 263 3.30 -12.48 0.41
C GLY A 263 2.46 -12.26 1.66
N CYS A 264 2.61 -13.11 2.68
CA CYS A 264 1.86 -12.97 3.93
C CYS A 264 2.16 -11.63 4.62
N VAL A 265 3.43 -11.25 4.75
CA VAL A 265 3.84 -9.98 5.38
C VAL A 265 3.25 -8.78 4.64
N ALA A 266 3.35 -8.75 3.31
CA ALA A 266 2.85 -7.65 2.51
C ALA A 266 1.31 -7.57 2.56
N LEU A 267 0.62 -8.71 2.46
CA LEU A 267 -0.84 -8.78 2.59
C LEU A 267 -1.31 -8.33 3.97
N THR A 268 -0.68 -8.80 5.05
CA THR A 268 -1.01 -8.37 6.41
C THR A 268 -0.76 -6.86 6.55
N ALA A 269 0.39 -6.36 6.15
CA ALA A 269 0.73 -4.93 6.26
C ALA A 269 -0.25 -4.05 5.47
N LEU A 270 -0.61 -4.46 4.24
CA LEU A 270 -1.50 -3.72 3.36
C LEU A 270 -2.95 -3.76 3.85
N LEU A 271 -3.49 -4.96 4.06
CA LEU A 271 -4.91 -5.12 4.39
C LEU A 271 -5.19 -4.62 5.80
N LEU A 272 -4.35 -4.96 6.78
CA LEU A 272 -4.52 -4.45 8.14
C LEU A 272 -4.28 -2.94 8.20
N GLY A 273 -3.27 -2.44 7.49
CA GLY A 273 -3.01 -1.01 7.39
C GLY A 273 -4.20 -0.24 6.78
N ALA A 274 -4.81 -0.79 5.73
CA ALA A 274 -5.98 -0.23 5.07
C ALA A 274 -7.25 -0.32 5.95
N ILE A 275 -7.48 -1.44 6.64
CA ILE A 275 -8.60 -1.61 7.59
C ILE A 275 -8.50 -0.58 8.72
N VAL A 276 -7.33 -0.43 9.33
CA VAL A 276 -7.11 0.54 10.40
C VAL A 276 -7.23 1.99 9.87
N ALA A 277 -6.82 2.24 8.63
CA ALA A 277 -7.01 3.53 7.98
C ALA A 277 -8.49 3.86 7.78
N GLU A 278 -9.25 2.91 7.23
CA GLU A 278 -10.67 3.03 6.97
C GLU A 278 -11.46 3.24 8.27
N HIS A 279 -11.20 2.44 9.31
CA HIS A 279 -11.84 2.62 10.61
C HIS A 279 -11.57 3.98 11.25
N LYS A 280 -10.33 4.50 11.18
CA LYS A 280 -10.02 5.83 11.73
C LYS A 280 -10.68 6.96 10.94
N ASN A 281 -10.84 6.81 9.62
CA ASN A 281 -11.53 7.82 8.81
C ASN A 281 -13.03 7.82 9.09
N ILE A 282 -13.68 6.65 9.13
CA ILE A 282 -15.10 6.52 9.47
C ILE A 282 -15.38 7.15 10.84
N ARG A 283 -14.54 6.84 11.84
CA ARG A 283 -14.70 7.38 13.19
C ARG A 283 -14.58 8.92 13.22
N ARG A 284 -13.64 9.49 12.47
CA ARG A 284 -13.51 10.95 12.36
C ARG A 284 -14.73 11.58 11.71
N GLU A 285 -15.23 11.00 10.62
CA GLU A 285 -16.45 11.50 9.96
C GLU A 285 -17.65 11.49 10.90
N THR A 286 -17.81 10.43 11.71
CA THR A 286 -18.88 10.40 12.72
C THR A 286 -18.69 11.43 13.83
N GLU A 287 -17.46 11.64 14.31
CA GLU A 287 -17.16 12.64 15.35
C GLU A 287 -17.43 14.06 14.81
N TYR A 288 -17.01 14.38 13.59
CA TYR A 288 -17.30 15.67 12.95
C TYR A 288 -18.79 15.90 12.74
N ALA A 289 -19.56 14.89 12.30
CA ALA A 289 -21.00 15.04 12.10
C ALA A 289 -21.74 15.29 13.42
N VAL A 290 -21.29 14.71 14.53
CA VAL A 290 -21.84 14.96 15.86
C VAL A 290 -21.51 16.39 16.32
N GLU A 291 -20.26 16.83 16.19
CA GLU A 291 -19.86 18.21 16.53
C GLU A 291 -20.62 19.26 15.70
N GLU A 292 -20.86 19.00 14.41
CA GLU A 292 -21.63 19.87 13.54
C GLU A 292 -23.11 19.96 13.96
N LEU A 293 -23.73 18.82 14.31
CA LEU A 293 -25.10 18.78 14.83
C LEU A 293 -25.22 19.52 16.17
N GLU A 294 -24.26 19.34 17.08
CA GLU A 294 -24.23 20.06 18.37
C GLU A 294 -24.14 21.57 18.15
N ALA A 295 -23.25 22.02 17.25
CA ALA A 295 -23.10 23.44 16.92
C ALA A 295 -24.38 24.04 16.29
N LEU A 296 -25.07 23.30 15.44
CA LEU A 296 -26.33 23.73 14.83
C LEU A 296 -27.48 23.79 15.86
N VAL A 297 -27.55 22.83 16.78
CA VAL A 297 -28.53 22.84 17.87
C VAL A 297 -28.30 24.03 18.79
N GLU A 298 -27.05 24.34 19.14
CA GLU A 298 -26.69 25.50 19.97
C GLU A 298 -27.00 26.84 19.28
N GLN A 299 -26.89 26.91 17.95
CA GLN A 299 -27.31 28.08 17.17
C GLN A 299 -28.84 28.26 17.06
N LEU A 300 -29.61 27.17 17.08
CA LEU A 300 -31.08 27.20 16.93
C LEU A 300 -31.83 27.27 18.26
N ALA A 301 -31.19 26.87 19.37
CA ALA A 301 -31.76 26.97 20.71
C ALA A 301 -32.16 28.40 21.15
N PRO A 302 -31.44 29.49 20.80
CA PRO A 302 -31.82 30.86 21.15
C PRO A 302 -33.08 31.37 20.43
N LEU A 303 -33.42 30.81 19.25
CA LEU A 303 -34.57 31.21 18.43
C LEU A 303 -35.89 30.55 18.88
N SER A 304 -35.82 29.61 19.83
CA SER A 304 -36.96 28.82 20.33
C SER A 304 -37.36 29.17 21.77
N GLY A 305 -36.83 30.25 22.34
CA GLY A 305 -37.20 30.76 23.67
C GLY A 305 -38.57 31.46 23.67
N PRO A 306 -39.35 31.39 24.76
CA PRO A 306 -40.80 31.58 24.73
C PRO A 306 -41.22 33.03 24.45
N ASP A 307 -41.76 33.25 23.26
CA ASP A 307 -42.64 34.38 22.96
C ASP A 307 -44.06 34.02 23.44
N SER A 308 -44.26 34.00 24.75
CA SER A 308 -45.60 33.86 25.36
C SER A 308 -45.82 34.96 26.37
N GLY A 309 -46.32 36.09 25.86
CA GLY A 309 -47.42 36.83 26.49
C GLY A 309 -47.17 37.34 27.90
N ARG A 310 -46.49 38.47 27.99
CA ARG A 310 -46.57 39.41 29.10
C ARG A 310 -48.03 39.89 29.27
N TYR A 311 -48.85 39.14 30.00
CA TYR A 311 -50.13 39.64 30.48
C TYR A 311 -49.83 40.58 31.66
N GLU A 312 -49.96 41.88 31.41
CA GLU A 312 -49.83 42.93 32.41
C GLU A 312 -50.85 42.74 33.54
N ASP A 313 -50.35 42.40 34.72
CA ASP A 313 -51.13 42.50 35.96
C ASP A 313 -51.13 43.98 36.41
N ARG A 314 -52.21 44.70 36.09
CA ARG A 314 -52.43 46.09 36.57
C ARG A 314 -53.13 46.05 37.92
N PRO A 315 -52.54 46.62 38.99
CA PRO A 315 -53.29 46.83 40.23
C PRO A 315 -54.20 48.07 40.09
N ARG A 316 -55.52 47.86 40.10
CA ARG A 316 -56.50 48.96 40.30
C ARG A 316 -56.72 49.17 41.80
N ARG A 317 -56.40 50.37 42.31
CA ARG A 317 -56.87 50.88 43.61
C ARG A 317 -57.49 52.28 43.46
N HIS A 318 -58.74 52.37 43.94
CA HIS A 318 -59.54 53.50 44.46
C HIS A 318 -59.78 54.76 43.61
N GLY A 319 -60.96 55.40 43.59
CA GLY A 319 -62.24 55.28 44.34
C GLY A 319 -63.32 56.11 43.59
N PRO A 320 -64.35 56.76 44.20
CA PRO A 320 -64.96 56.63 45.54
C PRO A 320 -66.49 56.31 45.50
N LEU A 321 -67.07 56.21 46.70
CA LEU A 321 -68.49 56.01 47.03
C LEU A 321 -69.41 57.14 46.49
N ASP A 322 -70.59 56.78 45.98
CA ASP A 322 -71.91 57.26 46.46
C ASP A 322 -73.06 56.92 45.48
N GLY A 323 -74.22 56.55 46.04
CA GLY A 323 -75.51 56.90 45.44
C GLY A 323 -76.46 55.80 44.97
N GLY A 324 -77.23 55.22 45.90
CA GLY A 324 -78.68 55.07 45.73
C GLY A 324 -79.26 53.85 44.97
N PRO A 325 -80.57 53.56 45.14
CA PRO A 325 -81.05 52.21 45.45
C PRO A 325 -81.84 51.51 44.30
N HIS A 326 -82.00 50.17 44.45
CA HIS A 326 -83.14 49.24 44.16
C HIS A 326 -84.30 49.68 43.22
N PRO A 327 -85.18 48.80 42.67
CA PRO A 327 -85.30 47.33 42.75
C PRO A 327 -85.80 46.62 41.44
N ASP A 328 -86.15 45.33 41.57
CA ASP A 328 -87.10 44.49 40.78
C ASP A 328 -86.69 43.99 39.36
N ASP A 329 -86.43 42.69 39.16
CA ASP A 329 -87.33 41.52 38.90
C ASP A 329 -87.92 41.52 37.45
N PRO A 330 -88.17 40.37 36.79
CA PRO A 330 -87.87 38.96 37.10
C PRO A 330 -86.88 38.28 36.13
#